data_AF-A0AA97FKA5-F1
#
_entry.id   AF-A0AA97FKA5-F1
#
_cell.length_a   1.000
_cell.length_b   1.000
_cell.length_c   1.000
_cell.angle_alpha   90.00
_cell.angle_beta   90.00
_cell.angle_gamma   90.00
#
_symmetry.space_group_name_H-M   'P 1'
#
loop_
_entity.id
_entity.type
_entity.pdbx_description
1 polymer ?
#
loop_
_entity_poly.entity_id
_entity_poly.type
_entity_poly.pdbx_seq_one_letter_code
_entity_poly.pdbx_strand_id
1 'polypeptide(L)'
;MAVAYARDRLTDSASLDKWMREITDGWWEPHVVYVIRYGEAKISKVGLTNVNSSRLRMLTQIGGELVDTLQVPNRWVARVLEGECLTLVDEYRVEPPLWIAQVAGATEFWRDGFELPSLQQVFETTCGAETSDSWKTSIARSEATVDDH
;
A
#
# COMPACT_ATOMS: atom_id res chain seq x y z
N MET A 1 -7.95 -5.32 -11.50
CA MET A 1 -7.26 -6.63 -11.62
C MET A 1 -6.38 -6.94 -10.40
N ALA A 2 -5.57 -6.00 -9.89
CA ALA A 2 -4.68 -6.25 -8.75
C ALA A 2 -5.38 -6.51 -7.39
N VAL A 3 -6.50 -5.83 -7.10
CA VAL A 3 -7.22 -5.97 -5.81
C VAL A 3 -7.84 -7.35 -5.63
N ALA A 4 -8.55 -7.85 -6.65
CA ALA A 4 -9.18 -9.17 -6.61
C ALA A 4 -8.14 -10.27 -6.39
N TYR A 5 -6.97 -10.16 -7.03
CA TYR A 5 -5.86 -11.08 -6.81
C TYR A 5 -5.32 -10.99 -5.38
N ALA A 6 -5.13 -9.79 -4.83
CA ALA A 6 -4.67 -9.63 -3.45
C ALA A 6 -5.67 -10.19 -2.42
N ARG A 7 -6.97 -9.99 -2.64
CA ARG A 7 -8.03 -10.60 -1.80
C ARG A 7 -8.01 -12.12 -1.89
N ASP A 8 -7.88 -12.68 -3.10
CA ASP A 8 -7.75 -14.11 -3.31
C ASP A 8 -6.58 -14.71 -2.50
N ARG A 9 -5.42 -14.04 -2.49
CA ARG A 9 -4.27 -14.47 -1.66
C ARG A 9 -4.54 -14.47 -0.16
N LEU A 10 -5.41 -13.58 0.33
CA LEU A 10 -5.79 -13.51 1.74
C LEU A 10 -6.85 -14.55 2.14
N THR A 11 -7.54 -15.14 1.17
CA THR A 11 -8.57 -16.18 1.38
C THR A 11 -8.10 -17.58 1.01
N ASP A 12 -7.08 -17.71 0.16
CA ASP A 12 -6.57 -18.99 -0.36
C ASP A 12 -5.66 -19.71 0.65
N SER A 13 -5.98 -20.96 0.96
CA SER A 13 -5.09 -21.91 1.62
C SER A 13 -4.06 -22.44 0.61
N ALA A 14 -3.12 -21.58 0.20
CA ALA A 14 -2.13 -21.92 -0.79
C ALA A 14 -1.16 -23.04 -0.34
N SER A 15 -0.57 -23.74 -1.32
CA SER A 15 0.49 -24.73 -1.07
C SER A 15 1.73 -24.10 -0.43
N LEU A 16 2.46 -24.89 0.35
CA LEU A 16 3.68 -24.47 1.07
C LEU A 16 4.71 -23.79 0.15
N ASP A 17 4.94 -24.31 -1.06
CA ASP A 17 5.92 -23.74 -2.01
C ASP A 17 5.53 -22.34 -2.50
N LYS A 18 4.22 -22.08 -2.64
CA LYS A 18 3.71 -20.76 -3.02
C LYS A 18 3.87 -19.77 -1.87
N TRP A 19 3.57 -20.20 -0.65
CA TRP A 19 3.80 -19.43 0.57
C TRP A 19 5.28 -19.06 0.76
N MET A 20 6.20 -20.02 0.58
CA MET A 20 7.63 -19.77 0.74
C MET A 20 8.16 -18.70 -0.23
N ARG A 21 7.75 -18.72 -1.50
CA ARG A 21 8.12 -17.68 -2.46
C ARG A 21 7.62 -16.30 -2.03
N GLU A 22 6.37 -16.22 -1.57
CA GLU A 22 5.78 -14.95 -1.17
C GLU A 22 6.41 -14.36 0.10
N ILE A 23 6.84 -15.21 1.02
CA ILE A 23 7.62 -14.80 2.19
C ILE A 23 8.98 -14.25 1.74
N THR A 24 9.69 -14.97 0.86
CA THR A 24 10.97 -14.53 0.30
C THR A 24 10.83 -13.18 -0.41
N ASP A 25 9.76 -12.97 -1.17
CA ASP A 25 9.49 -11.73 -1.89
C ASP A 25 8.96 -10.59 -0.99
N GLY A 26 8.77 -10.85 0.31
CA GLY A 26 8.35 -9.85 1.31
C GLY A 26 6.87 -9.49 1.24
N TRP A 27 6.02 -10.35 0.65
CA TRP A 27 4.58 -10.09 0.59
C TRP A 27 3.90 -10.17 1.95
N TRP A 28 4.45 -10.97 2.86
CA TRP A 28 3.92 -11.16 4.21
C TRP A 28 4.53 -10.19 5.24
N GLU A 29 5.39 -9.27 4.83
CA GLU A 29 6.01 -8.28 5.73
C GLU A 29 5.10 -7.08 5.99
N PRO A 30 5.20 -6.42 7.17
CA PRO A 30 4.47 -5.20 7.45
C PRO A 30 4.67 -4.12 6.38
N HIS A 31 3.57 -3.48 5.98
CA HIS A 31 3.58 -2.38 5.03
C HIS A 31 2.82 -1.19 5.58
N VAL A 32 3.18 0.01 5.11
CA VAL A 32 2.47 1.25 5.39
C VAL A 32 1.75 1.67 4.12
N VAL A 33 0.44 1.87 4.21
CA VAL A 33 -0.34 2.62 3.22
C VAL A 33 -0.34 4.07 3.64
N TYR A 34 -0.19 4.99 2.69
CA TYR A 34 -0.09 6.42 2.97
C TYR A 34 -0.86 7.24 1.94
N VAL A 35 -1.32 8.41 2.38
CA VAL A 35 -1.83 9.47 1.52
C VAL A 35 -0.89 10.67 1.64
N ILE A 36 -0.43 11.19 0.51
CA ILE A 36 0.43 12.37 0.44
C ILE A 36 -0.20 13.43 -0.46
N ARG A 37 -0.15 14.69 -0.06
CA ARG A 37 -0.67 15.83 -0.81
C ARG A 37 0.46 16.69 -1.36
N TYR A 38 0.34 17.12 -2.60
CA TYR A 38 1.24 18.06 -3.25
C TYR A 38 0.51 19.39 -3.46
N GLY A 39 0.58 20.26 -2.45
CA GLY A 39 -0.23 21.49 -2.41
C GLY A 39 -0.01 22.43 -3.61
N GLU A 40 1.21 22.54 -4.13
CA GLU A 40 1.51 23.35 -5.32
C GLU A 40 0.79 22.81 -6.57
N ALA A 41 0.74 21.49 -6.73
CA ALA A 41 0.10 20.82 -7.85
C ALA A 41 -1.41 20.58 -7.62
N LYS A 42 -1.92 20.78 -6.39
CA LYS A 42 -3.31 20.52 -5.96
C LYS A 42 -3.76 19.08 -6.25
N ILE A 43 -2.87 18.14 -5.98
CA ILE A 43 -3.12 16.70 -6.17
C ILE A 43 -2.72 15.93 -4.92
N SER A 44 -3.42 14.84 -4.69
CA SER A 44 -3.12 13.86 -3.65
C SER A 44 -2.77 12.53 -4.30
N LYS A 45 -1.98 11.72 -3.58
CA LYS A 45 -1.56 10.39 -3.97
C LYS A 45 -1.78 9.41 -2.84
N VAL A 46 -2.23 8.22 -3.19
CA VAL A 46 -2.16 7.04 -2.33
C VAL A 46 -1.00 6.17 -2.78
N GLY A 47 -0.34 5.54 -1.83
CA GLY A 47 0.67 4.55 -2.13
C GLY A 47 0.91 3.64 -0.94
N LEU A 48 1.72 2.62 -1.16
CA LEU A 48 2.18 1.74 -0.11
C LEU A 48 3.69 1.57 -0.16
N THR A 49 4.27 1.22 0.98
CA THR A 49 5.69 0.92 1.09
C THR A 49 5.96 -0.02 2.26
N ASN A 50 7.11 -0.69 2.27
CA ASN A 50 7.54 -1.47 3.42
C ASN A 50 7.82 -0.52 4.61
N VAL A 51 7.54 -0.95 5.85
CA VAL A 51 7.77 -0.14 7.06
C VAL A 51 9.19 0.40 7.19
N ASN A 52 10.20 -0.28 6.63
CA ASN A 52 11.60 0.12 6.67
C ASN A 52 12.04 0.96 5.46
N SER A 53 11.13 1.34 4.57
CA SER A 53 11.47 2.06 3.35
C SER A 53 11.75 3.54 3.59
N SER A 54 12.74 4.09 2.86
CA SER A 54 12.99 5.53 2.77
C SER A 54 12.01 6.28 1.86
N ARG A 55 11.00 5.58 1.30
CA ARG A 55 10.09 6.12 0.29
C ARG A 55 9.34 7.36 0.76
N LEU A 56 8.75 7.34 1.96
CA LEU A 56 8.01 8.49 2.50
C LEU A 56 8.91 9.72 2.64
N ARG A 57 10.12 9.52 3.17
CA ARG A 57 11.12 10.59 3.27
C ARG A 57 11.42 11.21 1.89
N MET A 58 11.65 10.37 0.88
CA MET A 58 11.88 10.85 -0.50
C MET A 58 10.71 11.66 -1.05
N LEU A 59 9.47 11.21 -0.83
CA LEU A 59 8.27 11.91 -1.31
C LEU A 59 8.06 13.25 -0.60
N THR A 60 8.39 13.34 0.69
CA THR A 60 8.33 14.62 1.42
C THR A 60 9.39 15.63 0.98
N GLN A 61 10.57 15.15 0.56
CA GLN A 61 11.65 16.01 0.07
C GLN A 61 11.31 16.72 -1.24
N ILE A 62 10.40 16.16 -2.05
CA ILE A 62 9.89 16.79 -3.27
C ILE A 62 8.58 17.55 -3.02
N GLY A 63 8.35 18.07 -1.81
CA GLY A 63 7.20 18.94 -1.52
C GLY A 63 5.89 18.21 -1.24
N GLY A 64 5.93 16.89 -1.00
CA GLY A 64 4.77 16.14 -0.52
C GLY A 64 4.54 16.34 0.98
N GLU A 65 3.29 16.58 1.36
CA GLU A 65 2.82 16.64 2.73
C GLU A 65 2.11 15.32 3.08
N LEU A 66 2.57 14.64 4.12
CA LEU A 66 1.95 13.40 4.58
C LEU A 66 0.61 13.71 5.26
N VAL A 67 -0.49 13.27 4.64
CA VAL A 67 -1.86 13.55 5.12
C VAL A 67 -2.34 12.46 6.07
N ASP A 68 -2.10 11.20 5.71
CA ASP A 68 -2.55 10.04 6.49
C ASP A 68 -1.61 8.85 6.27
N THR A 69 -1.51 7.98 7.28
CA THR A 69 -0.78 6.71 7.19
C THR A 69 -1.45 5.63 8.02
N LEU A 70 -1.40 4.40 7.50
CA LEU A 70 -1.85 3.23 8.21
C LEU A 70 -0.87 2.07 7.97
N GLN A 71 -0.31 1.54 9.06
CA GLN A 71 0.46 0.31 9.01
C GLN A 71 -0.49 -0.90 9.00
N VAL A 72 -0.26 -1.83 8.08
CA VAL A 72 -1.01 -3.07 7.92
C VAL A 72 -0.09 -4.29 8.04
N PRO A 73 -0.63 -5.47 8.42
CA PRO A 73 0.19 -6.64 8.75
C PRO A 73 1.05 -7.16 7.60
N ASN A 74 0.57 -7.02 6.36
CA ASN A 74 1.24 -7.52 5.18
C ASN A 74 0.96 -6.70 3.90
N ARG A 75 1.75 -6.94 2.86
CA ARG A 75 1.64 -6.25 1.56
C ARG A 75 0.33 -6.55 0.83
N TRP A 76 -0.25 -7.73 1.02
CA TRP A 76 -1.53 -8.09 0.39
C TRP A 76 -2.65 -7.19 0.90
N VAL A 77 -2.74 -7.02 2.22
CA VAL A 77 -3.70 -6.10 2.85
C VAL A 77 -3.45 -4.66 2.36
N ALA A 78 -2.18 -4.23 2.28
CA ALA A 78 -1.84 -2.90 1.77
C ALA A 78 -2.33 -2.67 0.33
N ARG A 79 -2.22 -3.69 -0.53
CA ARG A 79 -2.69 -3.64 -1.93
C ARG A 79 -4.20 -3.58 -2.05
N VAL A 80 -4.91 -4.31 -1.19
CA VAL A 80 -6.37 -4.22 -1.13
C VAL A 80 -6.75 -2.79 -0.73
N LEU A 81 -6.19 -2.27 0.36
CA LEU A 81 -6.50 -0.92 0.86
C LEU A 81 -6.16 0.18 -0.15
N GLU A 82 -4.98 0.14 -0.79
CA GLU A 82 -4.58 1.06 -1.87
C GLU A 82 -5.62 1.06 -3.00
N GLY A 83 -6.04 -0.14 -3.43
CA GLY A 83 -7.01 -0.28 -4.51
C GLY A 83 -8.42 0.19 -4.17
N GLU A 84 -8.88 0.01 -2.92
CA GLU A 84 -10.16 0.59 -2.47
C GLU A 84 -10.10 2.11 -2.45
N CYS A 85 -9.01 2.69 -1.94
CA CYS A 85 -8.80 4.15 -2.00
C CYS A 85 -8.85 4.64 -3.45
N LEU A 86 -8.16 3.94 -4.35
CA LEU A 86 -8.13 4.24 -5.78
C LEU A 86 -9.48 4.09 -6.49
N THR A 87 -10.39 3.27 -5.94
CA THR A 87 -11.75 3.10 -6.44
C THR A 87 -12.63 4.27 -5.99
N LEU A 88 -12.47 4.72 -4.74
CA LEU A 88 -13.20 5.87 -4.21
C LEU A 88 -12.88 7.18 -4.94
N VAL A 89 -11.65 7.34 -5.42
CA VAL A 89 -11.17 8.56 -6.09
C VAL A 89 -11.15 8.46 -7.62
N ASP A 90 -11.70 7.40 -8.20
CA ASP A 90 -11.52 7.08 -9.64
C ASP A 90 -11.97 8.22 -10.56
N GLU A 91 -13.11 8.84 -10.26
CA GLU A 91 -13.65 9.99 -11.01
C GLU A 91 -12.78 11.26 -10.92
N TYR A 92 -11.88 11.32 -9.95
CA TYR A 92 -11.01 12.48 -9.68
C TYR A 92 -9.57 12.24 -10.13
N ARG A 93 -9.29 11.08 -10.75
CA ARG A 93 -7.94 10.71 -11.19
C ARG A 93 -7.33 11.73 -12.14
N VAL A 94 -6.03 11.93 -11.99
CA VAL A 94 -5.26 12.85 -12.83
C VAL A 94 -3.82 12.38 -12.95
N GLU A 95 -3.16 12.71 -14.04
CA GLU A 95 -1.73 12.53 -14.16
C GLU A 95 -0.98 13.66 -13.41
N PRO A 96 0.03 13.34 -12.60
CA PRO A 96 0.83 14.36 -11.93
C PRO A 96 1.76 15.09 -12.92
N PRO A 97 2.20 16.31 -12.59
CA PRO A 97 3.32 16.96 -13.28
C PRO A 97 4.56 16.07 -13.35
N LEU A 98 5.35 16.20 -14.42
CA LEU A 98 6.50 15.33 -14.70
C LEU A 98 7.51 15.26 -13.53
N TRP A 99 7.75 16.37 -12.85
CA TRP A 99 8.70 16.44 -11.72
C TRP A 99 8.24 15.60 -10.51
N ILE A 100 6.93 15.44 -10.30
CA ILE A 100 6.37 14.50 -9.34
C ILE A 100 6.41 13.09 -9.93
N ALA A 101 5.98 12.92 -11.19
CA ALA A 101 5.83 11.62 -11.84
C ALA A 101 7.12 10.79 -11.85
N GLN A 102 8.25 11.44 -12.10
CA GLN A 102 9.58 10.83 -12.14
C GLN A 102 9.99 10.20 -10.80
N VAL A 103 9.47 10.71 -9.69
CA VAL A 103 9.78 10.22 -8.36
C VAL A 103 8.66 9.35 -7.83
N ALA A 104 7.42 9.81 -7.91
CA ALA A 104 6.27 9.25 -7.21
C ALA A 104 5.44 8.23 -8.02
N GLY A 105 5.74 8.06 -9.31
CA GLY A 105 4.87 7.32 -10.25
C GLY A 105 3.77 8.22 -10.82
N ALA A 106 2.89 7.70 -11.67
CA ALA A 106 1.93 8.51 -12.43
C ALA A 106 0.45 8.14 -12.22
N THR A 107 0.16 6.95 -11.69
CA THR A 107 -1.16 6.32 -11.81
C THR A 107 -2.05 6.43 -10.58
N GLU A 108 -1.49 6.76 -9.42
CA GLU A 108 -2.21 6.76 -8.14
C GLU A 108 -2.53 8.16 -7.62
N PHE A 109 -2.88 9.09 -8.51
CA PHE A 109 -3.12 10.50 -8.18
C PHE A 109 -4.55 10.93 -8.46
N TRP A 110 -5.06 11.85 -7.65
CA TRP A 110 -6.34 12.53 -7.86
C TRP A 110 -6.25 14.01 -7.49
N ARG A 111 -7.21 14.81 -7.96
CA ARG A 111 -7.30 16.23 -7.61
C ARG A 111 -7.70 16.43 -6.14
N ASP A 112 -7.08 17.38 -5.45
CA ASP A 112 -7.33 17.70 -4.03
C ASP A 112 -8.76 18.18 -3.70
N GLY A 113 -9.63 18.34 -4.70
CA GLY A 113 -11.04 18.69 -4.48
C GLY A 113 -11.87 17.57 -3.88
N PHE A 114 -11.35 16.35 -3.80
CA PHE A 114 -11.97 15.23 -3.12
C PHE A 114 -11.18 14.83 -1.87
N GLU A 115 -11.86 14.83 -0.73
CA GLU A 115 -11.31 14.33 0.53
C GLU A 115 -11.61 12.84 0.66
N LEU A 116 -10.55 12.03 0.65
CA LEU A 116 -10.65 10.61 0.93
C LEU A 116 -11.06 10.41 2.40
N PRO A 117 -11.94 9.44 2.73
CA PRO A 117 -12.08 8.96 4.09
C PRO A 117 -10.71 8.56 4.66
N SER A 118 -10.55 8.63 5.98
CA SER A 118 -9.29 8.20 6.60
C SER A 118 -8.96 6.75 6.24
N LEU A 119 -7.67 6.44 6.14
CA LEU A 119 -7.21 5.08 5.81
C LEU A 119 -7.76 4.06 6.81
N GLN A 120 -7.92 4.46 8.09
CA GLN A 120 -8.56 3.63 9.12
C GLN A 120 -10.03 3.31 8.78
N GLN A 121 -10.82 4.30 8.37
CA GLN A 121 -12.22 4.09 7.97
C GLN A 121 -12.34 3.20 6.73
N VAL A 122 -11.48 3.41 5.72
CA VAL A 122 -11.44 2.55 4.53
C VAL A 122 -11.05 1.13 4.93
N PHE A 123 -10.06 0.97 5.81
CA PHE A 123 -9.63 -0.32 6.32
C PHE A 123 -10.74 -1.05 7.06
N GLU A 124 -11.44 -0.39 7.98
CA GLU A 124 -12.57 -0.97 8.73
C GLU A 124 -13.73 -1.38 7.82
N THR A 125 -14.05 -0.56 6.82
CA THR A 125 -15.11 -0.87 5.84
C THR A 125 -14.73 -2.06 4.96
N THR A 126 -13.44 -2.19 4.63
CA THR A 126 -12.93 -3.22 3.71
C THR A 126 -12.64 -4.54 4.40
N CYS A 127 -12.08 -4.50 5.61
CA CYS A 127 -11.52 -5.64 6.32
C CYS A 127 -12.31 -6.00 7.59
N GLY A 128 -13.24 -5.16 8.06
CA GLY A 128 -13.93 -5.34 9.33
C GLY A 128 -14.80 -6.60 9.42
N ALA A 129 -15.17 -7.18 8.27
CA ALA A 129 -15.92 -8.44 8.19
C ALA A 129 -15.01 -9.68 7.95
N GLU A 130 -13.71 -9.49 7.71
CA GLU A 130 -12.82 -10.55 7.28
C GLU A 130 -12.28 -11.36 8.47
N THR A 131 -12.56 -12.66 8.49
CA THR A 131 -12.26 -13.54 9.63
C THR A 131 -11.05 -14.44 9.42
N SER A 132 -10.43 -14.43 8.23
CA SER A 132 -9.27 -15.29 7.92
C SER A 132 -8.00 -14.78 8.62
N ASP A 133 -7.22 -15.72 9.19
CA ASP A 133 -5.96 -15.41 9.89
C ASP A 133 -4.95 -14.71 8.98
N SER A 134 -4.98 -14.98 7.67
CA SER A 134 -4.08 -14.37 6.68
C SER A 134 -4.17 -12.84 6.62
N TRP A 135 -5.31 -12.24 6.96
CA TRP A 135 -5.45 -10.77 7.03
C TRP A 135 -4.66 -10.16 8.19
N LYS A 136 -4.33 -10.98 9.19
CA LYS A 136 -3.58 -10.59 10.41
C LYS A 136 -2.16 -11.12 10.40
N THR A 137 -1.86 -12.08 9.54
CA THR A 137 -0.53 -12.68 9.40
C THR A 137 0.50 -11.62 9.00
N SER A 138 1.59 -11.60 9.75
CA SER A 138 2.79 -10.83 9.45
C SER A 138 4.01 -11.70 9.68
N ILE A 139 4.87 -11.79 8.66
CA ILE A 139 6.09 -12.58 8.67
C ILE A 139 7.20 -11.64 8.25
N ALA A 140 8.06 -11.28 9.20
CA ALA A 140 9.33 -10.64 8.86
C ALA A 140 10.15 -11.65 8.05
N ARG A 141 10.86 -11.18 7.01
CA ARG A 141 11.94 -11.98 6.43
C ARG A 141 12.97 -12.16 7.54
N SER A 142 12.95 -13.31 8.20
CA SER A 142 14.06 -13.74 9.05
C SER A 142 15.32 -13.62 8.20
N GLU A 143 16.39 -13.03 8.76
CA GLU A 143 17.74 -13.18 8.22
C GLU A 143 17.98 -14.70 8.10
N ALA A 144 17.64 -15.26 6.95
CA ALA A 144 17.84 -16.65 6.65
C ALA A 144 19.35 -16.80 6.46
N THR A 145 20.05 -16.92 7.59
CA THR A 145 21.34 -17.59 7.78
C THR A 145 22.27 -17.50 6.58
N VAL A 146 23.09 -16.45 6.55
CA VAL A 146 24.44 -16.53 5.98
C VAL A 146 25.26 -17.34 6.98
N ASP A 147 25.17 -18.67 6.92
CA ASP A 147 26.24 -19.56 7.38
C ASP A 147 26.84 -20.19 6.12
N ASP A 148 27.77 -19.45 5.51
CA ASP A 148 28.75 -20.03 4.59
C ASP A 148 29.80 -20.77 5.44
N HIS A 149 29.83 -22.09 5.34
CA HIS A 149 30.97 -22.93 5.71
C HIS A 149 31.73 -23.34 4.45
#